data_AF-A0A452U8K3-F1
#
_entry.id   AF-A0A452U8K3-F1
#
_cell.length_a   1.000
_cell.length_b   1.000
_cell.length_c   1.000
_cell.angle_alpha   90.00
_cell.angle_beta   90.00
_cell.angle_gamma   90.00
#
_symmetry.space_group_name_H-M   'P 1'
#
loop_
_entity.id
_entity.type
_entity.pdbx_description
1 polymer ?
#
loop_
_entity_poly.entity_id
_entity_poly.type
_entity_poly.pdbx_seq_one_letter_code
_entity_poly.pdbx_strand_id
1 'polypeptide(L)'
;MGQLKSNTSEEDHADTYRSDLPNPNTLSAELHCWRIKWKHRGKDIELPSKIYETLYLPDINFPNVYALLKVLCILPVMKVENEHYENEQKCLKAYLRNTLTDQRLSNLALLNMNFDAKHNLDIMVDTYIKLYTTKSELPTDNSETIEST
;
A
#
# COMPACT_ATOMS: atom_id res chain seq x y z
N MET A 1 29.44 4.86 -32.08
CA MET A 1 29.99 4.84 -30.70
C MET A 1 28.83 5.14 -29.75
N GLY A 2 28.42 4.33 -28.79
CA GLY A 2 28.59 2.92 -28.49
C GLY A 2 27.35 2.58 -27.65
N GLN A 3 26.56 1.60 -28.08
CA GLN A 3 25.40 1.15 -27.32
C GLN A 3 25.93 0.46 -26.07
N LEU A 4 25.77 1.10 -24.91
CA LEU A 4 26.07 0.48 -23.63
C LEU A 4 24.94 -0.52 -23.34
N LYS A 5 25.09 -1.74 -23.87
CA LYS A 5 24.25 -2.87 -23.50
C LYS A 5 24.61 -3.28 -22.08
N SER A 6 23.83 -2.82 -21.12
CA SER A 6 23.78 -3.32 -19.75
C SER A 6 23.20 -4.74 -19.74
N ASN A 7 24.02 -5.72 -20.14
CA ASN A 7 23.65 -7.12 -20.00
C ASN A 7 23.69 -7.49 -18.51
N THR A 8 22.58 -7.35 -17.79
CA THR A 8 22.36 -7.98 -16.48
C THR A 8 20.91 -8.41 -16.44
N SER A 9 20.61 -9.66 -16.08
CA SER A 9 19.23 -10.20 -16.07
C SER A 9 18.27 -9.43 -15.15
N GLU A 10 18.79 -8.51 -14.34
CA GLU A 10 18.07 -7.55 -13.51
C GLU A 10 17.21 -6.58 -14.34
N GLU A 11 17.64 -6.18 -15.55
CA GLU A 11 16.85 -5.29 -16.42
C GLU A 11 15.63 -6.01 -17.01
N ASP A 12 15.74 -7.31 -17.25
CA ASP A 12 14.69 -8.17 -17.83
C ASP A 12 13.47 -8.30 -16.90
N HIS A 13 13.70 -8.28 -15.58
CA HIS A 13 12.61 -8.30 -14.58
C HIS A 13 11.93 -6.93 -14.44
N ALA A 14 12.64 -5.84 -14.73
CA ALA A 14 12.10 -4.50 -14.61
C ALA A 14 11.05 -4.20 -15.71
N ASP A 15 11.16 -4.86 -16.87
CA ASP A 15 10.15 -4.82 -17.92
C ASP A 15 8.79 -5.41 -17.49
N THR A 16 8.76 -6.28 -16.46
CA THR A 16 7.49 -6.78 -15.90
C THR A 16 6.64 -5.67 -15.28
N TYR A 17 7.29 -4.66 -14.70
CA TYR A 17 6.62 -3.53 -14.02
C TYR A 17 6.49 -2.30 -14.91
N ARG A 18 6.73 -2.42 -16.22
CA ARG A 18 6.79 -1.30 -17.16
C ARG A 18 5.52 -0.43 -17.15
N SER A 19 4.35 -1.01 -16.88
CA SER A 19 3.08 -0.28 -16.75
C SER A 19 2.96 0.55 -15.48
N ASP A 20 3.70 0.19 -14.43
CA ASP A 20 3.63 0.82 -13.11
C ASP A 20 4.67 1.95 -12.95
N LEU A 21 5.52 2.14 -13.96
CA LEU A 21 6.59 3.14 -13.95
C LEU A 21 6.12 4.49 -14.51
N PRO A 22 6.45 5.61 -13.84
CA PRO A 22 6.18 6.95 -14.36
C PRO A 22 6.81 7.21 -15.74
N ASN A 23 8.05 6.77 -15.95
CA ASN A 23 8.81 6.98 -17.18
C ASN A 23 9.63 5.73 -17.56
N PRO A 24 9.02 4.72 -18.20
CA PRO A 24 9.68 3.43 -18.42
C PRO A 24 10.93 3.52 -19.31
N ASN A 25 10.94 4.45 -20.27
CA ASN A 25 12.06 4.62 -21.20
C ASN A 25 13.32 5.16 -20.52
N THR A 26 13.21 5.79 -19.34
CA THR A 26 14.35 6.35 -18.60
C THR A 26 14.85 5.39 -17.51
N LEU A 27 14.20 4.24 -17.32
CA LEU A 27 14.48 3.32 -16.21
C LEU A 27 15.93 2.85 -16.16
N SER A 28 16.50 2.38 -17.28
CA SER A 28 17.89 1.88 -17.29
C SER A 28 18.90 2.97 -16.94
N ALA A 29 18.74 4.18 -17.50
CA ALA A 29 19.57 5.33 -17.16
C ALA A 29 19.42 5.73 -15.68
N GLU A 30 18.19 5.71 -15.17
CA GLU A 30 17.88 6.04 -13.79
C GLU A 30 18.48 5.03 -12.80
N LEU A 31 18.37 3.73 -13.08
CA LEU A 31 19.01 2.65 -12.31
C LEU A 31 20.53 2.79 -12.32
N HIS A 32 21.10 3.15 -13.47
CA HIS A 32 22.54 3.40 -13.58
C HIS A 32 22.99 4.58 -12.69
N CYS A 33 22.29 5.71 -12.77
CA CYS A 33 22.55 6.88 -11.91
C CYS A 33 22.35 6.55 -10.43
N TRP A 34 21.31 5.78 -10.08
CA TRP A 34 21.06 5.31 -8.73
C TRP A 34 22.22 4.45 -8.20
N ARG A 35 22.71 3.49 -9.01
CA ARG A 35 23.87 2.65 -8.68
C ARG A 35 25.13 3.48 -8.44
N ILE A 36 25.37 4.51 -9.27
CA ILE A 36 26.50 5.43 -9.11
C ILE A 36 26.38 6.23 -7.81
N LYS A 37 25.19 6.76 -7.49
CA LYS A 37 24.91 7.54 -6.26
C LYS A 37 25.30 6.74 -5.02
N TRP A 38 24.91 5.47 -4.94
CA TRP A 38 25.23 4.61 -3.80
C TRP A 38 26.69 4.13 -3.76
N LYS A 39 27.34 4.00 -4.91
CA LYS A 39 28.77 3.67 -5.01
C LYS A 39 29.67 4.80 -4.52
N HIS A 40 29.25 6.05 -4.71
CA HIS A 40 30.00 7.25 -4.32
C HIS A 40 29.43 7.94 -3.08
N ARG A 41 28.60 7.25 -2.29
CA ARG A 41 28.05 7.82 -1.06
C ARG A 41 29.18 8.18 -0.09
N GLY A 42 28.99 9.27 0.67
CA GLY A 42 29.87 9.63 1.78
C GLY A 42 29.85 8.54 2.86
N LYS A 43 30.95 8.40 3.60
CA LYS A 43 31.06 7.38 4.68
C LYS A 43 30.02 7.56 5.79
N ASP A 44 29.42 8.74 5.89
CA ASP A 44 28.40 9.09 6.89
C ASP A 44 26.98 8.63 6.52
N ILE A 45 26.79 8.05 5.33
CA ILE A 45 25.48 7.55 4.88
C ILE A 45 25.50 6.02 4.92
N GLU A 46 24.86 5.47 5.96
CA GLU A 46 24.62 4.04 6.05
C GLU A 46 23.69 3.58 4.92
N LEU A 47 24.03 2.43 4.32
CA LEU A 47 23.20 1.85 3.29
C LEU A 47 21.99 1.21 3.99
N PRO A 48 20.75 1.60 3.64
CA PRO A 48 19.58 0.97 4.23
C PRO A 48 19.59 -0.52 3.93
N SER A 49 19.32 -1.34 4.94
CA SER A 49 19.31 -2.80 4.79
C SER A 49 17.96 -3.31 4.29
N LYS A 50 16.91 -2.48 4.44
CA LYS A 50 15.53 -2.83 4.10
C LYS A 50 14.94 -1.85 3.09
N ILE A 51 13.97 -2.35 2.33
CA ILE A 51 13.28 -1.60 1.27
C ILE A 51 12.55 -0.39 1.85
N TYR A 52 11.87 -0.54 3.00
CA TYR A 52 11.16 0.58 3.62
C TYR A 52 12.12 1.67 4.12
N GLU A 53 13.28 1.30 4.70
CA GLU A 53 14.31 2.27 5.13
C GLU A 53 14.83 3.06 3.93
N THR A 54 14.99 2.37 2.78
CA THR A 54 15.36 3.02 1.51
C THR A 54 14.28 4.01 1.08
N LEU A 55 12.99 3.67 1.23
CA LEU A 55 11.86 4.52 0.84
C LEU A 55 11.73 5.79 1.70
N TYR A 56 12.21 5.76 2.95
CA TYR A 56 12.19 6.90 3.88
C TYR A 56 13.35 7.89 3.67
N LEU A 57 14.26 7.64 2.73
CA LEU A 57 15.34 8.57 2.45
C LEU A 57 14.78 9.87 1.86
N PRO A 58 15.15 11.05 2.41
CA PRO A 58 14.61 12.33 1.97
C PRO A 58 15.01 12.70 0.53
N ASP A 59 16.07 12.10 -0.01
CA ASP A 59 16.69 12.49 -1.28
C ASP A 59 16.52 11.46 -2.42
N ILE A 60 15.41 10.73 -2.49
CA ILE A 60 15.14 9.82 -3.62
C ILE A 60 14.63 10.62 -4.83
N ASN A 61 15.54 11.23 -5.56
CA ASN A 61 15.24 11.94 -6.82
C ASN A 61 15.19 11.01 -8.03
N PHE A 62 14.63 9.81 -7.86
CA PHE A 62 14.60 8.75 -8.86
C PHE A 62 13.16 8.17 -8.90
N PRO A 63 12.27 8.73 -9.74
CA PRO A 63 10.84 8.42 -9.72
C PRO A 63 10.49 6.98 -10.12
N ASN A 64 11.22 6.38 -11.08
CA ASN A 64 11.01 4.98 -11.45
C ASN A 64 11.56 4.04 -10.38
N VAL A 65 12.73 4.34 -9.80
CA VAL A 65 13.29 3.56 -8.68
C VAL A 65 12.34 3.61 -7.49
N TYR A 66 11.79 4.79 -7.19
CA TYR A 66 10.82 4.98 -6.12
C TYR A 66 9.52 4.18 -6.37
N ALA A 67 9.02 4.17 -7.60
CA ALA A 67 7.86 3.36 -7.98
C ALA A 67 8.13 1.86 -7.79
N LEU A 68 9.29 1.36 -8.23
CA LEU A 68 9.68 -0.03 -8.02
C LEU A 68 9.79 -0.39 -6.54
N LEU A 69 10.41 0.47 -5.71
CA LEU A 69 10.49 0.25 -4.27
C LEU A 69 9.10 0.17 -3.63
N LYS A 70 8.14 0.99 -4.08
CA LYS A 70 6.74 0.90 -3.62
C LYS A 70 6.09 -0.42 -4.02
N VAL A 71 6.23 -0.84 -5.27
CA VAL A 71 5.70 -2.12 -5.76
C VAL A 71 6.29 -3.27 -4.95
N LEU A 72 7.59 -3.26 -4.69
CA LEU A 72 8.25 -4.28 -3.88
C LEU A 72 7.74 -4.29 -2.43
N CYS A 73 7.44 -3.13 -1.84
CA CYS A 73 6.86 -3.06 -0.48
C CYS A 73 5.45 -3.66 -0.37
N ILE A 74 4.66 -3.65 -1.44
CA ILE A 74 3.27 -4.17 -1.44
C ILE A 74 3.17 -5.61 -1.92
N LEU A 75 4.21 -6.14 -2.58
CA LEU A 75 4.21 -7.52 -3.03
C LEU A 75 4.26 -8.47 -1.81
N PRO A 76 3.34 -9.45 -1.71
CA PRO A 76 3.31 -10.42 -0.61
C PRO A 76 4.49 -11.42 -0.62
N VAL A 77 5.55 -11.12 -1.37
CA VAL A 77 6.72 -11.96 -1.63
C VAL A 77 7.81 -11.76 -0.56
N MET A 78 7.80 -10.65 0.18
CA MET A 78 8.70 -10.52 1.33
C MET A 78 8.20 -11.42 2.46
N LYS A 79 9.01 -12.43 2.81
CA LYS A 79 8.91 -13.08 4.12
C LYS A 79 9.02 -11.96 5.15
N VAL A 80 7.89 -11.62 5.78
CA VAL A 80 7.86 -10.46 6.66
C VAL A 80 8.54 -10.87 7.97
N GLU A 81 9.83 -10.55 8.09
CA GLU A 81 10.59 -10.75 9.34
C GLU A 81 10.17 -9.79 10.45
N ASN A 82 9.11 -9.01 10.23
CA ASN A 82 8.55 -8.12 11.22
C ASN A 82 7.44 -8.87 11.97
N GLU A 83 7.69 -9.13 13.26
CA GLU A 83 6.82 -9.81 14.22
C GLU A 83 5.36 -9.28 14.18
N HIS A 84 5.16 -8.02 13.84
CA HIS A 84 3.83 -7.42 13.72
C HIS A 84 2.96 -8.08 12.63
N TYR A 85 3.52 -8.37 11.46
CA TYR A 85 2.78 -8.94 10.33
C TYR A 85 2.67 -10.47 10.40
N GLU A 86 3.53 -11.12 11.20
CA GLU A 86 3.40 -12.55 11.51
C GLU A 86 2.04 -12.84 12.18
N ASN A 87 1.57 -11.95 13.05
CA ASN A 87 0.26 -12.08 13.68
C ASN A 87 -0.88 -11.93 12.67
N GLU A 88 -0.81 -10.91 11.81
CA GLU A 88 -1.78 -10.69 10.74
C GLU A 88 -1.89 -11.91 9.80
N GLN A 89 -0.75 -12.49 9.43
CA GLN A 89 -0.69 -13.67 8.59
C GLN A 89 -1.24 -14.92 9.30
N LYS A 90 -0.96 -15.09 10.60
CA LYS A 90 -1.54 -16.16 11.42
C LYS A 90 -3.06 -16.02 11.53
N CYS A 91 -3.58 -14.82 11.75
CA CYS A 91 -5.02 -14.54 11.78
C CYS A 91 -5.69 -14.86 10.45
N LEU A 92 -5.10 -14.42 9.32
CA LEU A 92 -5.63 -14.72 7.99
C LEU A 92 -5.62 -16.23 7.71
N LYS A 93 -4.53 -16.94 8.03
CA LYS A 93 -4.44 -18.40 7.89
C LYS A 93 -5.49 -19.11 8.77
N ALA A 94 -5.70 -18.65 10.00
CA ALA A 94 -6.72 -19.18 10.89
C ALA A 94 -8.14 -18.95 10.35
N TYR A 95 -8.43 -17.76 9.83
CA TYR A 95 -9.69 -17.44 9.16
C TYR A 95 -9.96 -18.40 8.00
N LEU A 96 -8.98 -18.57 7.10
CA LEU A 96 -9.12 -19.45 5.95
C LEU A 96 -9.31 -20.92 6.37
N ARG A 97 -8.66 -21.38 7.45
CA ARG A 97 -8.82 -22.75 7.95
C ARG A 97 -10.17 -22.99 8.62
N ASN A 98 -10.70 -21.98 9.32
CA ASN A 98 -11.89 -22.11 10.16
C ASN A 98 -13.20 -21.69 9.44
N THR A 99 -13.11 -21.11 8.25
CA THR A 99 -14.27 -20.65 7.47
C THR A 99 -14.37 -21.42 6.16
N LEU A 100 -15.57 -21.98 5.92
CA LEU A 100 -15.91 -22.66 4.67
C LEU A 100 -15.82 -21.68 3.49
N THR A 101 -15.45 -22.18 2.30
CA THR A 101 -15.16 -21.34 1.13
C THR A 101 -16.33 -20.46 0.71
N ASP A 102 -17.55 -20.95 0.83
CA ASP A 102 -18.81 -20.24 0.53
C ASP A 102 -19.13 -19.12 1.53
N GLN A 103 -18.55 -19.18 2.74
CA GLN A 103 -18.73 -18.19 3.80
C GLN A 103 -17.57 -17.19 3.90
N ARG A 104 -16.57 -17.29 3.01
CA ARG A 104 -15.43 -16.37 3.00
C ARG A 104 -15.82 -15.02 2.42
N LEU A 105 -15.68 -13.98 3.24
CA LEU A 105 -15.94 -12.60 2.86
C LEU A 105 -14.65 -11.80 3.00
N SER A 106 -14.26 -11.07 1.94
CA SER A 106 -13.04 -10.26 1.92
C SER A 106 -13.00 -9.25 3.07
N ASN A 107 -14.14 -8.63 3.38
CA ASN A 107 -14.26 -7.66 4.47
C ASN A 107 -13.99 -8.30 5.84
N LEU A 108 -14.46 -9.54 6.05
CA LEU A 108 -14.27 -10.25 7.31
C LEU A 108 -12.83 -10.74 7.46
N ALA A 109 -12.19 -11.16 6.36
CA ALA A 109 -10.77 -11.48 6.33
C ALA A 109 -9.91 -10.25 6.71
N LEU A 110 -10.23 -9.08 6.15
CA LEU A 110 -9.55 -7.82 6.47
C LEU A 110 -9.70 -7.44 7.95
N LEU A 111 -10.90 -7.56 8.52
CA LEU A 111 -11.15 -7.30 9.93
C LEU A 111 -10.37 -8.26 10.84
N ASN A 112 -10.31 -9.54 10.48
CA ASN A 112 -9.58 -10.55 11.26
C ASN A 112 -8.06 -10.32 11.20
N MET A 113 -7.55 -9.94 10.03
CA MET A 113 -6.14 -9.58 9.84
C MET A 113 -5.74 -8.36 10.69
N ASN A 114 -6.64 -7.38 10.84
CA ASN A 114 -6.40 -6.14 11.59
C ASN A 114 -7.01 -6.17 13.00
N PHE A 115 -7.27 -7.35 13.56
CA PHE A 115 -7.95 -7.44 14.86
C PHE A 115 -7.18 -6.75 16.00
N ASP A 116 -5.85 -6.73 15.93
CA ASP A 116 -4.97 -6.08 16.92
C ASP A 116 -4.75 -4.58 16.65
N ALA A 117 -5.32 -4.03 15.56
CA ALA A 117 -5.21 -2.61 15.30
C ALA A 117 -5.96 -1.83 16.40
N LYS A 118 -5.31 -0.79 16.94
CA LYS A 118 -5.93 0.09 17.93
C LYS A 118 -6.95 0.99 17.24
N HIS A 119 -8.22 0.69 17.43
CA HIS A 119 -9.32 1.48 16.87
C HIS A 119 -9.82 2.50 17.89
N ASN A 120 -10.05 3.75 17.45
CA ASN A 120 -10.77 4.74 18.25
C ASN A 120 -12.27 4.59 17.93
N LEU A 121 -13.03 4.05 18.90
CA LEU A 121 -14.45 3.74 18.71
C LEU A 121 -15.28 5.00 18.46
N ASP A 122 -14.96 6.12 19.11
CA ASP A 122 -15.70 7.38 18.95
C ASP A 122 -15.62 7.88 17.51
N ILE A 123 -14.41 7.85 16.91
CA ILE A 123 -14.21 8.23 15.51
C ILE A 123 -14.96 7.29 14.56
N MET A 124 -14.97 5.99 14.84
CA MET A 124 -15.69 5.02 14.00
C MET A 124 -17.21 5.25 14.03
N VAL A 125 -17.77 5.49 15.22
CA VAL A 125 -19.20 5.77 15.41
C VAL A 125 -19.57 7.09 14.73
N ASP A 126 -18.81 8.15 14.94
CA ASP A 126 -19.04 9.45 14.30
C ASP A 126 -18.97 9.36 12.77
N THR A 127 -18.00 8.60 12.25
CA THR A 127 -17.87 8.35 10.80
C THR A 127 -19.09 7.59 10.26
N TYR A 128 -19.57 6.58 10.98
CA TYR A 128 -20.74 5.80 10.60
C TYR A 128 -22.01 6.67 10.57
N ILE A 129 -22.27 7.43 11.63
CA ILE A 129 -23.40 8.35 11.72
C ILE A 129 -23.34 9.35 10.56
N LYS A 130 -22.18 9.96 10.31
CA LYS A 130 -22.02 10.90 9.19
C LYS A 130 -22.35 10.29 7.82
N LEU A 131 -21.90 9.05 7.57
CA LEU A 131 -22.09 8.40 6.27
C LEU A 131 -23.54 7.93 6.02
N TYR A 132 -24.27 7.57 7.07
CA TYR A 132 -25.60 6.96 6.94
C TYR A 132 -26.75 7.87 7.35
N THR A 133 -26.56 8.83 8.25
CA THR A 133 -27.58 9.84 8.59
C THR A 133 -27.78 10.85 7.46
N THR A 134 -26.73 11.17 6.68
CA THR A 134 -26.83 12.02 5.48
C THR A 134 -27.72 11.41 4.37
N LYS A 135 -28.01 10.10 4.40
CA LYS A 135 -28.93 9.44 3.45
C LYS A 135 -30.39 9.43 3.90
N SER A 136 -30.71 9.92 5.09
CA SER A 136 -32.04 9.83 5.72
C SER A 136 -32.82 11.15 5.75
N GLU A 137 -32.47 12.15 4.96
CA GLU A 137 -33.33 13.32 4.75
C GLU A 137 -34.31 13.04 3.60
N LEU A 138 -35.37 12.28 3.91
CA LEU A 138 -36.61 12.31 3.14
C LEU A 138 -37.50 13.45 3.67
N PRO A 139 -38.21 14.18 2.79
CA PRO A 139 -38.92 15.40 3.17
C PRO A 139 -40.02 15.13 4.19
N THR A 140 -40.05 15.97 5.22
CA THR A 140 -41.11 16.10 6.23
C THR A 140 -42.46 16.32 5.57
N ASP A 141 -43.42 15.47 5.94
CA ASP A 141 -44.84 15.66 5.64
C ASP A 141 -45.38 16.81 6.49
N ASN A 142 -45.67 17.94 5.85
CA ASN A 142 -46.21 19.13 6.46
C ASN A 142 -47.75 18.96 6.59
N SER A 143 -48.22 18.39 7.68
CA SER A 143 -49.65 18.44 8.01
C SER A 143 -49.97 19.76 8.73
N GLU A 144 -50.25 20.80 7.94
CA GLU A 144 -50.98 21.98 8.43
C GLU A 144 -52.43 21.55 8.74
N THR A 145 -52.76 21.45 10.02
CA THR A 145 -54.15 21.38 10.48
C THR A 145 -54.72 22.79 10.39
N ILE A 146 -55.48 23.07 9.33
CA ILE A 146 -56.31 24.28 9.25
C ILE A 146 -57.63 23.95 9.96
N GLU A 147 -57.78 24.43 11.19
CA GLU A 147 -59.10 24.60 11.81
C GLU A 147 -59.95 25.53 10.94
N SER A 148 -61.18 25.12 10.62
CA SER A 148 -62.19 26.00 10.06
C SER A 148 -63.50 25.72 10.79
N THR A 149 -63.92 26.70 11.59
CA THR A 149 -65.28 26.87 12.12
C THR A 149 -66.18 27.41 11.02
#